data_AF-A0A2G9TLP7-F1
#
_entry.id   AF-A0A2G9TLP7-F1
#
_cell.length_a   1.000
_cell.length_b   1.000
_cell.length_c   1.000
_cell.angle_alpha   90.00
_cell.angle_beta   90.00
_cell.angle_gamma   90.00
#
_symmetry.space_group_name_H-M   'P 1'
#
loop_
_entity.id
_entity.type
_entity.pdbx_description
1 polymer ?
#
loop_
_entity_poly.entity_id
_entity_poly.type
_entity_poly.pdbx_seq_one_letter_code
_entity_poly.pdbx_strand_id
1 'polypeptide(L)'
;MFIVRGMVQAIVTAFGTASGGAALPVSMQCMEDNCHIDRRISRFVLPLGSTINMDGNALYEAVAVIFIAQLNNVDLSFAEVLTVRDRVRTSINVLGDGFAAGVVAHILQKRLDVSDARNDFRTEIKEEIGSPRVTNGGGVMEKKALSVATDLGYSYEKLQQDL
;
A
#
# COMPACT_ATOMS: atom_id res chain seq x y z
N MET A 1 9.81 9.60 8.06
CA MET A 1 9.21 9.81 9.39
C MET A 1 7.66 9.82 9.38
N PHE A 2 7.01 10.12 8.24
CA PHE A 2 5.55 10.18 8.11
C PHE A 2 4.84 8.82 8.35
N ILE A 3 5.27 7.73 7.70
CA ILE A 3 4.64 6.39 7.85
C ILE A 3 4.70 5.85 9.27
N VAL A 4 5.87 5.96 9.93
CA VAL A 4 6.05 5.50 11.32
C VAL A 4 5.02 6.16 12.24
N ARG A 5 4.83 7.48 12.11
CA ARG A 5 3.86 8.24 12.93
C ARG A 5 2.42 7.85 12.60
N GLY A 6 2.09 7.68 11.32
CA GLY A 6 0.75 7.26 10.88
C GLY A 6 0.37 5.84 11.31
N MET A 7 1.35 4.96 11.48
CA MET A 7 1.15 3.55 11.83
C MET A 7 1.33 3.21 13.31
N VAL A 8 1.58 4.19 14.20
CA VAL A 8 1.80 3.93 15.63
C VAL A 8 0.71 3.03 16.22
N GLN A 9 -0.55 3.28 15.89
CA GLN A 9 -1.66 2.46 16.39
C GLN A 9 -1.54 1.00 15.93
N ALA A 10 -1.28 0.76 14.64
CA ALA A 10 -1.08 -0.58 14.11
C ALA A 10 0.12 -1.30 14.75
N ILE A 11 1.24 -0.58 14.96
CA ILE A 11 2.44 -1.10 15.62
C ILE A 11 2.14 -1.51 17.07
N VAL A 12 1.43 -0.67 17.82
CA VAL A 12 1.03 -0.97 19.20
C VAL A 12 0.05 -2.15 19.25
N THR A 13 -0.91 -2.21 18.32
CA THR A 13 -1.83 -3.36 18.21
C THR A 13 -1.06 -4.66 17.88
N ALA A 14 -0.11 -4.60 16.97
CA ALA A 14 0.76 -5.73 16.61
C ALA A 14 1.61 -6.18 17.81
N PHE A 15 2.15 -5.23 18.58
CA PHE A 15 2.88 -5.52 19.81
C PHE A 15 1.99 -6.19 20.87
N GLY A 16 0.77 -5.68 21.07
CA GLY A 16 -0.14 -6.23 22.08
C GLY A 16 -0.66 -7.63 21.73
N THR A 17 -0.95 -7.87 20.45
CA THR A 17 -1.55 -9.12 19.97
C THR A 17 -0.52 -10.17 19.54
N ALA A 18 0.73 -9.75 19.28
CA ALA A 18 1.78 -10.55 18.66
C ALA A 18 1.39 -11.17 17.28
N SER A 19 0.33 -10.68 16.63
CA SER A 19 -0.19 -11.23 15.37
C SER A 19 -0.33 -10.18 14.26
N GLY A 20 0.34 -10.42 13.12
CA GLY A 20 0.28 -9.56 11.94
C GLY A 20 -1.12 -9.55 11.31
N GLY A 21 -1.77 -10.72 11.23
CA GLY A 21 -3.15 -10.84 10.73
C GLY A 21 -4.18 -10.15 11.64
N ALA A 22 -3.98 -10.15 12.96
CA ALA A 22 -4.85 -9.43 13.89
C ALA A 22 -4.65 -7.90 13.80
N ALA A 23 -3.43 -7.45 13.51
CA ALA A 23 -3.12 -6.03 13.30
C ALA A 23 -3.48 -5.54 11.88
N LEU A 24 -3.63 -6.43 10.90
CA LEU A 24 -3.83 -6.10 9.48
C LEU A 24 -4.98 -5.11 9.20
N PRO A 25 -6.19 -5.25 9.80
CA PRO A 25 -7.26 -4.27 9.61
C PRO A 25 -6.87 -2.86 10.09
N VAL A 26 -6.19 -2.78 11.24
CA VAL A 26 -5.70 -1.52 11.80
C VAL A 26 -4.57 -0.95 10.95
N SER A 27 -3.69 -1.79 10.42
CA SER A 27 -2.62 -1.39 9.48
C SER A 27 -3.20 -0.78 8.20
N MET A 28 -4.21 -1.41 7.61
CA MET A 28 -4.89 -0.87 6.42
C MET A 28 -5.52 0.49 6.72
N GLN A 29 -6.25 0.60 7.83
CA GLN A 29 -6.87 1.86 8.23
C GLN A 29 -5.84 2.97 8.48
N CYS A 30 -4.75 2.69 9.20
CA CYS A 30 -3.69 3.65 9.41
C CYS A 30 -3.06 4.13 8.09
N MET A 31 -2.89 3.23 7.13
CA MET A 31 -2.29 3.56 5.84
C MET A 31 -3.22 4.40 4.96
N GLU A 32 -4.53 4.11 4.98
CA GLU A 32 -5.55 4.86 4.24
C GLU A 32 -5.81 6.24 4.88
N ASP A 33 -6.07 6.26 6.18
CA ASP A 33 -6.55 7.46 6.88
C ASP A 33 -5.41 8.39 7.32
N ASN A 34 -4.31 7.84 7.87
CA ASN A 34 -3.23 8.66 8.43
C ASN A 34 -2.09 8.89 7.43
N CYS A 35 -1.81 7.90 6.58
CA CYS A 35 -0.75 8.00 5.57
C CYS A 35 -1.27 8.39 4.17
N HIS A 36 -2.59 8.49 3.98
CA HIS A 36 -3.22 8.87 2.72
C HIS A 36 -2.74 8.04 1.51
N ILE A 37 -2.47 6.76 1.74
CA ILE A 37 -2.09 5.81 0.70
C ILE A 37 -3.34 5.31 0.00
N ASP A 38 -3.29 5.21 -1.32
CA ASP A 38 -4.40 4.70 -2.13
C ASP A 38 -4.86 3.31 -1.64
N ARG A 39 -6.17 3.18 -1.45
CA ARG A 39 -6.82 1.98 -0.93
C ARG A 39 -6.56 0.72 -1.77
N ARG A 40 -6.35 0.87 -3.09
CA ARG A 40 -6.00 -0.23 -3.98
C ARG A 40 -4.62 -0.81 -3.65
N ILE A 41 -3.72 0.05 -3.17
CA ILE A 41 -2.35 -0.33 -2.82
C ILE A 41 -2.31 -0.90 -1.41
N SER A 42 -2.91 -0.23 -0.41
CA SER A 42 -2.94 -0.72 0.98
C SER A 42 -3.53 -2.13 1.07
N ARG A 43 -4.65 -2.38 0.38
CA ARG A 43 -5.38 -3.66 0.41
C ARG A 43 -4.76 -4.75 -0.46
N PHE A 44 -3.80 -4.40 -1.31
CA PHE A 44 -3.02 -5.37 -2.07
C PHE A 44 -1.71 -5.70 -1.33
N VAL A 45 -0.94 -4.69 -0.97
CA VAL A 45 0.42 -4.85 -0.44
C VAL A 45 0.42 -5.36 1.01
N LEU A 46 -0.43 -4.82 1.90
CA LEU A 46 -0.38 -5.19 3.31
C LEU A 46 -0.79 -6.65 3.58
N PRO A 47 -1.86 -7.21 2.97
CA PRO A 47 -2.18 -8.63 3.16
C PRO A 47 -1.10 -9.57 2.61
N LEU A 48 -0.51 -9.21 1.46
CA LEU A 48 0.62 -9.95 0.90
C LEU A 48 1.86 -9.86 1.79
N GLY A 49 2.19 -8.67 2.29
CA GLY A 49 3.31 -8.44 3.21
C GLY A 49 3.17 -9.27 4.48
N SER A 50 2.01 -9.22 5.15
CA SER A 50 1.79 -9.92 6.42
C SER A 50 1.94 -11.45 6.35
N THR A 51 1.90 -12.04 5.15
CA THR A 51 2.03 -13.49 4.95
C THR A 51 3.40 -13.90 4.43
N ILE A 52 4.07 -13.03 3.66
CA ILE A 52 5.36 -13.32 3.03
C ILE A 52 6.53 -12.81 3.88
N ASN A 53 6.36 -11.66 4.54
CA ASN A 53 7.43 -10.92 5.20
C ASN A 53 7.52 -11.26 6.70
N MET A 54 7.83 -12.52 7.05
CA MET A 54 7.74 -12.94 8.46
C MET A 54 9.00 -13.47 9.17
N ASP A 55 10.08 -13.86 8.47
CA ASP A 55 11.08 -14.74 9.11
C ASP A 55 12.55 -14.31 9.05
N GLY A 56 12.89 -13.25 8.31
CA GLY A 56 14.29 -12.88 8.04
C GLY A 56 15.13 -12.43 9.25
N ASN A 57 14.49 -11.99 10.35
CA ASN A 57 15.16 -11.35 11.50
C ASN A 57 15.01 -12.08 12.85
N ALA A 58 14.39 -13.25 12.81
CA ALA A 58 14.04 -14.07 13.96
C ALA A 58 15.17 -14.28 14.99
N LEU A 59 16.37 -14.59 14.48
CA LEU A 59 17.52 -14.96 15.30
C LEU A 59 18.16 -13.74 15.98
N TYR A 60 18.29 -12.64 15.24
CA TYR A 60 18.87 -11.40 15.77
C TYR A 60 18.03 -10.86 16.94
N GLU A 61 16.72 -10.86 16.80
CA GLU A 61 15.80 -10.40 17.85
C GLU A 61 15.89 -11.27 19.11
N ALA A 62 15.96 -12.59 18.95
CA ALA A 62 16.12 -13.51 20.08
C ALA A 62 17.44 -13.25 20.84
N VAL A 63 18.55 -13.09 20.10
CA VAL A 63 19.86 -12.77 20.69
C VAL A 63 19.84 -11.41 21.39
N ALA A 64 19.20 -10.40 20.78
CA ALA A 64 19.08 -9.07 21.37
C ALA A 64 18.28 -9.09 22.69
N VAL A 65 17.17 -9.82 22.74
CA VAL A 65 16.35 -9.96 23.97
C VAL A 65 17.16 -10.60 25.10
N ILE A 66 17.89 -11.69 24.82
CA ILE A 66 18.74 -12.37 25.81
C ILE A 66 19.85 -11.43 26.29
N PHE A 67 20.53 -10.75 25.36
CA PHE A 67 21.61 -9.83 25.68
C PHE A 67 21.15 -8.67 26.57
N ILE A 68 20.01 -8.06 26.26
CA ILE A 68 19.43 -6.96 27.07
C ILE A 68 19.06 -7.45 28.46
N ALA A 69 18.49 -8.66 28.59
CA ALA A 69 18.13 -9.24 29.88
C ALA A 69 19.37 -9.45 30.77
N GLN A 70 20.44 -10.00 30.20
CA GLN A 70 21.73 -10.19 30.89
C GLN A 70 22.35 -8.88 31.36
N LEU A 71 22.32 -7.83 30.52
CA LEU A 71 22.84 -6.50 30.90
C LEU A 71 22.09 -5.87 32.08
N ASN A 72 20.82 -6.20 32.26
CA ASN A 72 19.98 -5.67 33.32
C ASN A 72 19.85 -6.62 34.53
N ASN A 73 20.60 -7.73 34.55
CA ASN A 73 20.47 -8.80 35.56
C ASN A 73 19.03 -9.30 35.73
N VAL A 74 18.29 -9.41 34.63
CA VAL A 74 16.92 -9.94 34.61
C VAL A 74 16.97 -11.39 34.15
N ASP A 75 16.51 -12.29 35.00
CA ASP A 75 16.31 -13.69 34.63
C ASP A 75 14.99 -13.83 33.86
N LEU A 76 15.08 -14.14 32.56
CA LEU A 76 13.93 -14.46 31.71
C LEU A 76 13.83 -15.96 31.52
N SER A 77 12.64 -16.50 31.76
CA SER A 77 12.29 -17.86 31.34
C SER A 77 12.22 -17.95 29.82
N PHE A 78 12.35 -19.17 29.29
CA PHE A 78 12.24 -19.42 27.85
C PHE A 78 10.92 -18.91 27.25
N ALA A 79 9.81 -19.03 27.99
CA ALA A 79 8.50 -18.54 27.57
C ALA A 79 8.47 -17.00 27.47
N GLU A 80 9.14 -16.29 28.38
CA GLU A 80 9.22 -14.83 28.36
C GLU A 80 10.09 -14.33 27.20
N VAL A 81 11.20 -15.02 26.91
CA VAL A 81 12.04 -14.70 25.75
C VAL A 81 11.24 -14.80 24.45
N LEU A 82 10.50 -15.91 24.25
CA LEU A 82 9.63 -16.08 23.07
C LEU A 82 8.52 -15.01 23.01
N THR A 83 7.91 -14.72 24.15
CA THR A 83 6.83 -13.73 24.31
C THR A 83 7.28 -12.33 23.90
N VAL A 84 8.45 -11.89 24.36
CA VAL A 84 9.00 -10.56 24.02
C VAL A 84 9.45 -10.55 22.56
N ARG A 85 10.18 -11.61 22.14
CA ARG A 85 10.66 -11.76 20.76
C ARG A 85 9.51 -11.69 19.76
N ASP A 86 8.43 -12.44 19.97
CA ASP A 86 7.30 -12.47 19.02
C ASP A 86 6.59 -11.12 18.91
N ARG A 87 6.44 -10.38 20.01
CA ARG A 87 5.82 -9.05 20.00
C ARG A 87 6.66 -8.04 19.26
N VAL A 88 7.98 -8.04 19.50
CA VAL A 88 8.93 -7.16 18.81
C VAL A 88 8.95 -7.47 17.33
N ARG A 89 9.09 -8.76 16.97
CA ARG A 89 9.06 -9.24 15.58
C ARG A 89 7.83 -8.75 14.83
N THR A 90 6.64 -9.02 15.38
CA THR A 90 5.38 -8.68 14.70
C THR A 90 5.23 -7.17 14.51
N SER A 91 5.68 -6.37 15.49
CA SER A 91 5.67 -4.91 15.39
C SER A 91 6.57 -4.39 14.26
N ILE A 92 7.76 -4.98 14.12
CA ILE A 92 8.71 -4.64 13.06
C ILE A 92 8.17 -5.06 11.69
N ASN A 93 7.59 -6.26 11.57
CA ASN A 93 7.01 -6.74 10.32
C ASN A 93 5.87 -5.83 9.83
N VAL A 94 4.94 -5.45 10.73
CA VAL A 94 3.84 -4.53 10.39
C VAL A 94 4.37 -3.17 9.91
N LEU A 95 5.42 -2.66 10.54
CA LEU A 95 6.06 -1.44 10.07
C LEU A 95 6.71 -1.61 8.68
N GLY A 96 7.39 -2.73 8.46
CA GLY A 96 8.00 -3.08 7.17
C GLY A 96 6.98 -3.15 6.03
N ASP A 97 5.84 -3.78 6.26
CA ASP A 97 4.74 -3.85 5.29
C ASP A 97 4.19 -2.46 4.95
N GLY A 98 4.09 -1.60 5.97
CA GLY A 98 3.75 -0.19 5.81
C GLY A 98 4.71 0.57 4.89
N PHE A 99 6.01 0.40 5.11
CA PHE A 99 7.02 0.99 4.23
C PHE A 99 6.93 0.46 2.79
N ALA A 100 6.76 -0.85 2.62
CA ALA A 100 6.60 -1.46 1.30
C ALA A 100 5.39 -0.86 0.56
N ALA A 101 4.24 -0.75 1.22
CA ALA A 101 3.05 -0.11 0.66
C ALA A 101 3.29 1.36 0.32
N GLY A 102 4.05 2.10 1.16
CA GLY A 102 4.47 3.47 0.88
C GLY A 102 5.32 3.60 -0.39
N VAL A 103 6.31 2.72 -0.56
CA VAL A 103 7.19 2.70 -1.74
C VAL A 103 6.38 2.33 -2.99
N VAL A 104 5.54 1.31 -2.91
CA VAL A 104 4.67 0.90 -4.03
C VAL A 104 3.72 2.03 -4.42
N ALA A 105 3.15 2.75 -3.44
CA ALA A 105 2.32 3.92 -3.69
C ALA A 105 3.06 5.03 -4.42
N HIS A 106 4.28 5.33 -4.00
CA HIS A 106 5.09 6.33 -4.68
C HIS A 106 5.40 5.95 -6.14
N ILE A 107 5.72 4.68 -6.40
CA ILE A 107 6.05 4.19 -7.74
C ILE A 107 4.81 4.15 -8.65
N LEU A 108 3.64 3.77 -8.10
CA LEU A 108 2.43 3.55 -8.89
C LEU A 108 1.53 4.77 -9.04
N GLN A 109 1.78 5.87 -8.33
CA GLN A 109 0.92 7.06 -8.31
C GLN A 109 0.50 7.49 -9.73
N LYS A 110 1.47 7.73 -10.63
CA LYS A 110 1.18 8.13 -12.01
C LYS A 110 0.34 7.10 -12.79
N ARG A 111 0.53 5.81 -12.52
CA ARG A 111 -0.23 4.75 -13.21
C ARG A 111 -1.67 4.68 -12.70
N LEU A 112 -1.89 4.98 -11.42
CA LEU A 112 -3.23 5.07 -10.85
C LEU A 112 -3.97 6.27 -11.41
N ASP A 113 -3.36 7.45 -11.43
CA ASP A 113 -3.97 8.68 -11.97
C ASP A 113 -4.42 8.50 -13.43
N VAL A 114 -3.55 7.93 -14.26
CA VAL A 114 -3.86 7.62 -15.67
C VAL A 114 -4.98 6.57 -15.78
N SER A 115 -5.00 5.58 -14.88
CA SER A 115 -6.07 4.59 -14.86
C SER A 115 -7.42 5.19 -14.47
N ASP A 116 -7.44 6.16 -13.55
CA ASP A 116 -8.64 6.84 -13.09
C ASP A 116 -9.18 7.74 -14.20
N ALA A 117 -8.32 8.57 -14.81
CA ALA A 117 -8.69 9.41 -15.96
C ALA A 117 -9.26 8.57 -17.13
N ARG A 118 -8.65 7.41 -17.42
CA ARG A 118 -9.16 6.49 -18.44
C ARG A 118 -10.51 5.88 -18.07
N ASN A 119 -10.75 5.56 -16.81
CA ASN A 119 -12.02 4.98 -16.35
C ASN A 119 -13.15 6.01 -16.37
N ASP A 120 -12.86 7.26 -15.99
CA ASP A 120 -13.79 8.38 -16.06
C ASP A 120 -14.20 8.64 -17.51
N PHE A 121 -13.22 8.73 -18.42
CA PHE A 121 -13.49 8.86 -19.85
C PHE A 121 -14.38 7.74 -20.38
N ARG A 122 -14.07 6.47 -20.05
CA ARG A 122 -14.91 5.33 -20.46
C ARG A 122 -16.34 5.40 -19.92
N THR A 123 -16.54 6.00 -18.76
CA THR A 123 -17.87 6.17 -18.15
C THR A 123 -18.65 7.26 -18.86
N GLU A 124 -18.03 8.41 -19.15
CA GLU A 124 -18.62 9.49 -19.94
C GLU A 124 -19.08 8.99 -21.34
N ILE A 125 -18.25 8.21 -22.04
CA ILE A 125 -18.63 7.62 -23.34
C ILE A 125 -19.90 6.77 -23.21
N LYS A 126 -19.99 5.93 -22.16
CA LYS A 126 -21.16 5.07 -21.96
C LYS A 126 -22.42 5.88 -21.70
N GLU A 127 -22.30 7.01 -20.99
CA GLU A 127 -23.42 7.93 -20.78
C GLU A 127 -23.84 8.64 -22.06
N GLU A 128 -22.88 9.09 -22.89
CA GLU A 128 -23.16 9.73 -24.18
C GLU A 128 -23.81 8.76 -25.17
N ILE A 129 -23.30 7.53 -25.29
CA ILE A 129 -23.85 6.50 -26.19
C ILE A 129 -25.22 5.98 -25.68
N GLY A 130 -25.41 5.93 -24.35
CA GLY A 130 -26.68 5.55 -23.73
C GLY A 130 -27.76 6.63 -23.77
N SER A 131 -27.42 7.86 -24.17
CA SER A 131 -28.34 8.99 -24.26
C SER A 131 -28.86 9.19 -25.69
N PRO A 132 -30.19 9.34 -25.92
CA PRO A 132 -30.78 9.44 -27.27
C PRO A 132 -30.50 10.77 -28.00
N ARG A 133 -29.55 11.60 -27.57
CA ARG A 133 -29.17 12.87 -28.21
C ARG A 133 -27.78 12.79 -28.82
N VAL A 134 -27.66 12.10 -29.95
CA VAL A 134 -26.47 12.20 -30.80
C VAL A 134 -26.61 13.43 -31.70
N THR A 135 -26.08 14.57 -31.27
CA THR A 135 -25.80 15.70 -32.18
C THR A 135 -24.46 16.37 -31.77
N ASN A 136 -23.47 16.31 -32.66
CA ASN A 136 -22.18 17.06 -32.63
C ASN A 136 -21.08 16.71 -31.60
N GLY A 137 -20.97 15.47 -31.10
CA GLY A 137 -19.92 15.07 -30.14
C GLY A 137 -18.53 14.66 -30.69
N GLY A 138 -18.41 14.44 -32.01
CA GLY A 138 -17.22 13.78 -32.61
C GLY A 138 -15.88 14.45 -32.30
N GLY A 139 -15.80 15.78 -32.41
CA GLY A 139 -14.55 16.52 -32.17
C GLY A 139 -14.18 16.69 -30.69
N VAL A 140 -15.14 16.58 -29.76
CA VAL A 140 -14.89 16.64 -28.31
C VAL A 140 -14.31 15.32 -27.84
N MET A 141 -14.88 14.23 -28.34
CA MET A 141 -14.44 12.86 -28.07
C MET A 141 -13.03 12.58 -28.60
N GLU A 142 -12.72 13.04 -29.81
CA GLU A 142 -11.39 12.91 -30.41
C GLU A 142 -10.31 13.67 -29.62
N LYS A 143 -10.60 14.91 -29.20
CA LYS A 143 -9.67 15.70 -28.38
C LYS A 143 -9.42 15.09 -27.00
N LYS A 144 -10.46 14.53 -26.35
CA LYS A 144 -10.30 13.81 -25.08
C LYS A 144 -9.50 12.52 -25.25
N ALA A 145 -9.76 11.73 -26.29
CA ALA A 145 -8.98 10.54 -26.61
C ALA A 145 -7.50 10.87 -26.85
N LEU A 146 -7.21 11.97 -27.55
CA LEU A 146 -5.85 12.49 -27.77
C LEU A 146 -5.17 12.91 -26.47
N SER A 147 -5.88 13.59 -25.57
CA SER A 147 -5.38 13.95 -24.24
C SER A 147 -4.97 12.72 -23.45
N VAL A 148 -5.85 11.70 -23.37
CA VAL A 148 -5.59 10.45 -22.65
C VAL A 148 -4.42 9.69 -23.28
N ALA A 149 -4.31 9.66 -24.60
CA ALA A 149 -3.20 9.00 -25.30
C ALA A 149 -1.86 9.73 -25.05
N THR A 150 -1.89 11.06 -24.98
CA THR A 150 -0.72 11.88 -24.61
C THR A 150 -0.27 11.60 -23.17
N ASP A 151 -1.21 11.50 -22.23
CA ASP A 151 -0.93 11.17 -20.82
C ASP A 151 -0.40 9.73 -20.64
N LEU A 152 -0.72 8.83 -21.59
CA LEU A 152 -0.18 7.47 -21.69
C LEU A 152 1.23 7.42 -22.32
N GLY A 153 1.80 8.56 -22.73
CA GLY A 153 3.12 8.65 -23.36
C GLY A 153 3.14 8.28 -24.85
N TYR A 154 1.98 8.20 -25.51
CA TYR A 154 1.93 8.08 -26.96
C TYR A 154 2.17 9.46 -27.60
N SER A 155 3.21 9.57 -28.43
CA SER A 155 3.44 10.75 -29.25
C SER A 155 2.35 10.88 -30.31
N TYR A 156 1.86 12.10 -30.53
CA TYR A 156 0.86 12.44 -31.56
C TYR A 156 1.18 11.83 -32.93
N GLU A 157 2.48 11.72 -33.29
CA GLU A 157 2.94 11.15 -34.56
C GLU A 157 2.60 9.66 -34.73
N LYS A 158 2.54 8.88 -33.64
CA LYS A 158 2.15 7.46 -33.72
C LYS A 158 0.64 7.27 -33.85
N LEU A 159 -0.16 8.19 -33.29
CA LEU A 159 -1.62 8.10 -33.32
C LEU A 159 -2.20 8.45 -34.69
N GLN A 160 -1.53 9.29 -35.49
CA GLN A 160 -1.93 9.58 -36.87
C GLN A 160 -1.51 8.51 -37.89
N GLN A 161 -0.56 7.63 -37.56
CA GLN A 161 -0.15 6.54 -38.46
C GLN A 161 -1.07 5.31 -38.38
N ASP A 162 -1.82 5.15 -37.29
CA ASP A 162 -2.71 4.00 -37.04
C ASP A 162 -4.21 4.28 -37.33
N LEU A 163 -4.53 5.48 -37.84
CA LEU A 163 -5.87 5.92 -38.29
C LEU A 163 -5.97 5.90 -39.82
#